data_AF-A0A4U3AJL8-F1
#
_entry.id   AF-A0A4U3AJL8-F1
#
_cell.length_a   1.000
_cell.length_b   1.000
_cell.length_c   1.000
_cell.angle_alpha   90.00
_cell.angle_beta   90.00
_cell.angle_gamma   90.00
#
_symmetry.space_group_name_H-M   'P 1'
#
loop_
_entity.id
_entity.type
_entity.pdbx_description
1 polymer ?
#
loop_
_entity_poly.entity_id
_entity_poly.type
_entity_poly.pdbx_seq_one_letter_code
_entity_poly.pdbx_strand_id
1 'polypeptide(L)'
;MDKLEYEARLNKTYNGTVTPVTRYTNQHATMLFHCDKCGAEFYNKARYMIGKDSQRHICTLPYGDSFGTRLNTVGNGKISPQKRKKQMNPDKMTKRLYEMIIEDYKPHEIARELQVNPAIIKDHFKAEGLI
;
A
#
# COMPACT_ATOMS: atom_id res chain seq x y z
N MET A 1 35.05 23.79 12.08
CA MET A 1 34.79 22.41 12.53
C MET A 1 35.71 21.52 11.74
N ASP A 2 36.63 20.88 12.43
CA ASP A 2 37.57 19.96 11.79
C ASP A 2 36.93 18.60 11.58
N LYS A 3 37.49 17.80 10.66
CA LYS A 3 36.98 16.46 10.33
C LYS A 3 36.83 15.57 11.58
N LEU A 4 37.84 15.53 12.43
CA LEU A 4 37.84 14.73 13.66
C LEU A 4 36.77 15.20 14.66
N GLU A 5 36.60 16.51 14.77
CA GLU A 5 35.57 17.11 15.63
C GLU A 5 34.16 16.77 15.11
N TYR A 6 33.96 16.78 13.80
CA TYR A 6 32.71 16.39 13.16
C TYR A 6 32.37 14.92 13.43
N GLU A 7 33.32 14.02 13.20
CA GLU A 7 33.15 12.57 13.44
C GLU A 7 32.85 12.27 14.92
N ALA A 8 33.55 12.92 15.85
CA ALA A 8 33.29 12.77 17.28
C ALA A 8 31.87 13.22 17.67
N ARG A 9 31.41 14.36 17.13
CA ARG A 9 30.04 14.84 17.39
C ARG A 9 28.99 13.96 16.74
N LEU A 10 29.23 13.48 15.51
CA LEU A 10 28.34 12.54 14.83
C LEU A 10 28.19 11.25 15.65
N ASN A 11 29.30 10.68 16.11
CA ASN A 11 29.32 9.50 16.96
C ASN A 11 28.59 9.74 18.28
N LYS A 12 28.71 10.93 18.87
CA LYS A 12 27.95 11.30 20.08
C LYS A 12 26.44 11.42 19.81
N THR A 13 26.02 11.90 18.64
CA THR A 13 24.60 12.06 18.30
C THR A 13 23.92 10.73 17.97
N TYR A 14 24.61 9.83 17.26
CA TYR A 14 24.03 8.57 16.79
C TYR A 14 24.58 7.33 17.53
N ASN A 15 25.36 7.50 18.60
CA ASN A 15 26.03 6.40 19.32
C ASN A 15 26.78 5.44 18.37
N GLY A 16 27.40 5.97 17.32
CA GLY A 16 28.11 5.19 16.30
C GLY A 16 27.23 4.44 15.29
N THR A 17 25.90 4.52 15.35
CA THR A 17 25.03 3.82 14.36
C THR A 17 25.04 4.44 12.98
N VAL A 18 25.43 5.71 12.84
CA VAL A 18 25.50 6.39 11.54
C VAL A 18 26.94 6.75 11.24
N THR A 19 27.46 6.21 10.14
CA THR A 19 28.84 6.41 9.69
C THR A 19 28.87 7.19 8.37
N PRO A 20 29.81 8.15 8.21
CA PRO A 20 30.01 8.82 6.95
C PRO A 20 30.78 7.92 5.98
N VAL A 21 30.22 7.66 4.81
CA VAL A 21 30.89 6.88 3.75
C VAL A 21 31.85 7.77 2.96
N THR A 22 31.47 9.03 2.75
CA THR A 22 32.30 10.04 2.06
C THR A 22 33.10 10.88 3.04
N ARG A 23 34.24 11.43 2.60
CA ARG A 23 35.07 12.33 3.43
C ARG A 23 34.34 13.65 3.74
N TYR A 24 34.41 14.07 5.00
CA TYR A 24 33.93 15.39 5.42
C TYR A 24 34.78 16.49 4.77
N THR A 25 34.11 17.45 4.13
CA THR A 25 34.75 18.62 3.51
C THR A 25 34.39 19.90 4.24
N ASN A 26 33.10 20.18 4.42
CA ASN A 26 32.59 21.31 5.18
C ASN A 26 31.16 21.03 5.68
N GLN A 27 30.62 21.92 6.52
CA GLN A 27 29.27 21.78 7.10
C GLN A 27 28.13 21.84 6.06
N HIS A 28 28.34 22.48 4.91
CA HIS A 28 27.32 22.69 3.87
C HIS A 28 27.34 21.60 2.79
N ALA A 29 28.40 20.79 2.77
CA ALA A 29 28.61 19.70 1.83
C ALA A 29 27.57 18.61 2.06
N THR A 30 27.05 18.09 0.95
CA THR A 30 26.23 16.89 0.95
C THR A 30 27.18 15.69 0.98
N MET A 31 26.94 14.79 1.92
CA MET A 31 27.74 13.59 2.17
C MET A 31 26.83 12.37 2.14
N LEU A 32 27.40 11.23 1.78
CA LEU A 32 26.75 9.94 1.90
C LEU A 32 26.98 9.38 3.32
N PHE A 33 25.91 8.93 3.94
CA PHE A 33 25.91 8.29 5.24
C PHE A 33 25.31 6.89 5.14
N HIS A 34 25.85 5.98 5.94
CA HIS A 34 25.32 4.65 6.15
C HIS A 34 24.79 4.55 7.58
N CYS A 35 23.61 3.96 7.76
CA CYS A 35 23.07 3.67 9.08
C CYS A 35 23.07 2.17 9.31
N ASP A 36 23.91 1.68 10.22
CA ASP A 36 24.03 0.25 10.56
C ASP A 36 22.72 -0.31 11.14
N LYS A 37 21.91 0.55 11.76
CA LYS A 37 20.66 0.14 12.42
C LYS A 37 19.55 -0.20 11.44
N CYS A 38 19.37 0.59 10.36
CA CYS A 38 18.36 0.33 9.33
C CYS A 38 18.93 -0.20 8.01
N GLY A 39 20.26 -0.24 7.86
CA GLY A 39 20.95 -0.60 6.64
C GLY A 39 20.79 0.41 5.49
N ALA A 40 20.23 1.59 5.77
CA ALA A 40 19.96 2.58 4.74
C ALA A 40 21.19 3.44 4.45
N GLU A 41 21.46 3.64 3.16
CA GLU A 41 22.40 4.64 2.67
C GLU A 41 21.63 5.87 2.21
N PHE A 42 22.05 7.06 2.65
CA PHE A 42 21.34 8.29 2.33
C PHE A 42 22.28 9.49 2.23
N TYR A 43 21.90 10.43 1.36
CA TYR A 43 22.60 11.69 1.21
C TYR A 43 22.02 12.73 2.15
N ASN A 44 22.87 13.40 2.92
CA ASN A 44 22.45 14.53 3.74
C ASN A 44 23.55 15.58 3.85
N LYS A 45 23.20 16.81 4.23
CA LYS A 45 24.22 17.82 4.54
C LYS A 45 24.85 17.52 5.87
N ALA A 46 26.16 17.71 5.96
CA ALA A 46 26.90 17.42 7.19
C ALA A 46 26.33 18.17 8.41
N ARG A 47 25.95 19.44 8.25
CA ARG A 47 25.30 20.24 9.31
C ARG A 47 23.96 19.69 9.78
N TYR A 48 23.20 19.02 8.92
CA TYR A 48 21.87 18.51 9.25
C TYR A 48 21.94 17.27 10.14
N MET A 49 23.04 16.51 10.03
CA MET A 49 23.26 15.34 10.88
C MET A 49 23.49 15.70 12.34
N ILE A 50 24.13 16.83 12.64
CA ILE A 50 24.48 17.27 14.00
C ILE A 50 23.58 18.41 14.49
N GLY A 51 23.02 19.19 13.57
CA GLY A 51 22.24 20.39 13.85
C GLY A 51 20.79 20.10 14.26
N LYS A 52 19.84 20.69 13.55
CA LYS A 52 18.41 20.69 13.90
C LYS A 52 17.82 19.27 13.88
N ASP A 53 17.14 18.88 14.97
CA ASP A 53 16.55 17.54 15.13
C ASP A 53 15.62 17.14 13.97
N SER A 54 14.86 18.10 13.43
CA SER A 54 13.92 17.84 12.32
C SER A 54 14.60 17.47 10.99
N GLN A 55 15.92 17.67 10.87
CA GLN A 55 16.69 17.39 9.65
C GLN A 55 17.69 16.24 9.82
N ARG A 56 17.72 15.66 11.03
CA ARG A 56 18.54 14.50 11.36
C ARG A 56 18.00 13.24 10.69
N HIS A 57 18.87 12.24 10.56
CA HIS A 57 18.44 10.94 10.10
C HIS A 57 17.53 10.29 11.15
N ILE A 58 16.36 9.86 10.71
CA ILE A 58 15.40 9.13 11.55
C ILE A 58 15.44 7.68 11.07
N CYS A 59 15.84 6.80 11.97
CA CYS A 59 15.98 5.38 11.68
C CYS A 59 14.60 4.72 11.59
N THR A 60 13.99 4.77 10.41
CA THR A 60 12.81 3.96 10.08
C THR A 60 13.27 2.57 9.64
N LEU A 61 13.43 1.66 10.60
CA LEU A 61 13.37 0.22 10.34
C LEU A 61 12.08 -0.09 9.54
N PRO A 62 12.00 -1.15 8.71
CA PRO A 62 11.19 -1.22 7.49
C PRO A 62 9.70 -0.82 7.55
N TYR A 63 9.12 -0.69 8.74
CA TYR A 63 7.76 -0.19 8.99
C TYR A 63 7.73 0.74 10.23
N GLY A 64 8.47 1.85 10.19
CA GLY A 64 8.52 2.85 11.27
C GLY A 64 7.92 4.20 10.89
N ASP A 65 7.43 4.96 11.87
CA ASP A 65 6.97 6.33 11.67
C ASP A 65 8.13 7.34 11.52
N SER A 66 7.81 8.60 11.22
CA SER A 66 8.78 9.70 11.17
C SER A 66 9.44 10.02 12.51
N PHE A 67 9.22 9.25 13.57
CA PHE A 67 9.92 9.32 14.85
C PHE A 67 10.75 8.05 15.14
N GLY A 68 10.78 7.10 14.20
CA GLY A 68 11.49 5.83 14.35
C GLY A 68 10.78 4.82 15.28
N THR A 69 9.52 5.08 15.66
CA THR A 69 8.73 4.10 16.40
C THR A 69 8.27 3.01 15.44
N ARG A 70 8.42 1.74 15.84
CA ARG A 70 7.90 0.62 15.05
C ARG A 70 6.38 0.67 15.07
N LEU A 71 5.76 0.53 13.90
CA LEU A 71 4.33 0.29 13.79
C LEU A 71 4.06 -1.13 14.32
N ASN A 72 3.80 -1.27 15.63
CA ASN A 72 3.52 -2.56 16.27
C ASN A 72 2.21 -3.21 15.76
N THR A 73 1.35 -2.41 15.14
CA THR A 73 0.06 -2.84 14.61
C THR A 73 -0.26 -2.03 13.37
N VAL A 74 -0.41 -2.71 12.22
CA VAL A 74 -1.08 -2.11 11.08
C VAL A 74 -2.52 -1.82 11.50
N GLY A 75 -2.90 -0.55 11.58
CA GLY A 75 -4.27 -0.19 11.89
C GLY A 75 -5.18 -0.84 10.86
N ASN A 76 -6.16 -1.61 11.32
CA ASN A 76 -7.28 -2.02 10.48
C ASN A 76 -7.90 -0.72 9.97
N GLY A 77 -7.59 -0.34 8.74
CA GLY A 77 -8.13 0.87 8.14
C GLY A 77 -9.65 0.86 8.30
N LYS A 78 -10.25 2.04 8.48
CA LYS A 78 -11.71 2.22 8.53
C LYS A 78 -12.39 1.91 7.17
N ILE A 79 -11.78 1.07 6.35
CA ILE A 79 -12.42 0.45 5.21
C ILE A 79 -13.33 -0.60 5.82
N SER A 80 -14.60 -0.23 6.01
CA SER A 80 -15.61 -1.22 6.34
C SER A 80 -15.52 -2.35 5.30
N PRO A 81 -15.46 -3.62 5.72
CA PRO A 81 -15.50 -4.71 4.76
C PRO A 81 -16.77 -4.51 3.95
N GLN A 82 -16.63 -4.25 2.64
CA GLN A 82 -17.76 -4.21 1.74
C GLN A 82 -18.48 -5.54 1.93
N LYS A 83 -19.71 -5.50 2.48
CA LYS A 83 -20.54 -6.69 2.61
C LYS A 83 -20.67 -7.28 1.21
N ARG A 84 -19.98 -8.40 0.95
CA ARG A 84 -20.19 -9.17 -0.27
C ARG A 84 -21.68 -9.49 -0.29
N LYS A 85 -22.39 -9.04 -1.33
CA LYS A 85 -23.79 -9.45 -1.53
C LYS A 85 -23.82 -10.97 -1.47
N LYS A 86 -24.72 -11.54 -0.66
CA LYS A 86 -24.90 -12.98 -0.53
C LYS A 86 -25.15 -13.53 -1.93
N GLN A 87 -24.16 -14.21 -2.50
CA GLN A 87 -24.30 -14.80 -3.83
C GLN A 87 -25.38 -15.88 -3.74
N MET A 88 -26.42 -15.75 -4.56
CA MET A 88 -27.43 -16.78 -4.68
C MET A 88 -26.79 -18.01 -5.33
N ASN A 89 -27.18 -19.22 -4.91
CA ASN A 89 -26.58 -20.45 -5.41
C ASN A 89 -26.73 -20.52 -6.95
N PRO A 90 -25.64 -20.62 -7.73
CA PRO A 90 -25.68 -20.57 -9.20
C PRO A 90 -26.62 -21.62 -9.80
N ASP A 91 -26.66 -22.82 -9.24
CA ASP A 91 -27.49 -23.93 -9.74
C ASP A 91 -28.99 -23.68 -9.58
N LYS A 92 -29.38 -22.88 -8.58
CA LYS A 92 -30.78 -22.51 -8.38
C LYS A 92 -31.23 -21.43 -9.35
N MET A 93 -30.32 -20.56 -9.76
CA MET A 93 -30.58 -19.49 -10.73
C MET A 93 -30.74 -20.04 -12.15
N THR A 94 -29.89 -20.99 -12.55
CA THR A 94 -29.97 -21.63 -13.87
C THR A 94 -31.27 -22.41 -14.04
N LYS A 95 -31.66 -23.21 -13.04
CA LYS A 95 -32.95 -23.94 -13.08
C LYS A 95 -34.14 -23.00 -13.27
N ARG A 96 -34.19 -21.92 -12.49
CA ARG A 96 -35.28 -20.93 -12.58
C ARG A 96 -35.28 -20.19 -13.93
N LEU A 97 -34.11 -19.97 -14.53
CA LEU A 97 -34.00 -19.40 -15.87
C LEU A 97 -34.63 -20.33 -16.92
N TYR A 98 -34.29 -21.63 -16.90
CA TYR A 98 -34.85 -22.61 -17.84
C TYR A 98 -36.37 -22.78 -17.67
N GLU A 99 -36.87 -22.79 -16.43
CA GLU A 99 -38.33 -22.83 -16.17
C GLU A 99 -39.04 -21.66 -16.84
N MET A 100 -38.55 -20.43 -16.69
CA MET A 100 -39.17 -19.25 -17.32
C MET A 100 -39.02 -19.22 -18.85
N ILE A 101 -37.97 -19.84 -19.41
CA ILE A 101 -37.84 -20.02 -20.86
C ILE A 101 -38.92 -20.97 -21.37
N ILE A 102 -39.22 -22.05 -20.64
CA ILE A 102 -40.30 -22.99 -20.99
C ILE A 102 -41.68 -22.36 -20.84
N GLU A 103 -41.85 -21.45 -19.88
CA GLU A 103 -43.10 -20.68 -19.66
C GLU A 103 -43.28 -19.48 -20.63
N ASP A 104 -42.49 -19.39 -21.72
CA ASP A 104 -42.56 -18.37 -22.78
C ASP A 104 -42.37 -16.91 -22.31
N TYR A 105 -41.61 -16.68 -21.23
CA TYR A 105 -41.32 -15.32 -20.76
C TYR A 105 -40.38 -14.56 -21.71
N LYS A 106 -40.59 -13.25 -21.83
CA LYS A 106 -39.71 -12.40 -22.65
C LYS A 106 -38.38 -12.14 -21.93
N PRO A 107 -37.26 -11.94 -22.67
CA PRO A 107 -35.93 -11.73 -22.06
C PRO A 107 -35.86 -10.59 -21.04
N HIS A 108 -36.67 -9.55 -21.22
CA HIS A 108 -36.73 -8.41 -20.30
C HIS A 108 -37.49 -8.70 -19.00
N GLU A 109 -38.48 -9.61 -19.03
CA GLU A 109 -39.27 -10.03 -17.88
C GLU A 109 -38.42 -10.95 -16.98
N ILE A 110 -37.70 -11.88 -17.62
CA ILE A 110 -36.72 -12.77 -16.96
C ILE A 110 -35.64 -11.96 -16.24
N ALA A 111 -35.11 -10.92 -16.89
CA ALA A 111 -34.08 -10.06 -16.30
C ALA A 111 -34.58 -9.30 -15.05
N ARG A 112 -35.84 -8.85 -15.08
CA ARG A 112 -36.48 -8.16 -13.95
C ARG A 112 -36.67 -9.11 -12.77
N GLU A 113 -37.12 -10.33 -13.03
CA GLU A 113 -37.39 -11.34 -12.00
C GLU A 113 -36.10 -11.86 -11.34
N LEU A 114 -35.06 -12.10 -12.15
CA LEU A 114 -33.76 -12.57 -11.64
C LEU A 114 -32.89 -11.43 -11.09
N GLN A 115 -33.30 -10.17 -11.26
CA GLN A 115 -32.51 -8.99 -10.92
C GLN A 115 -31.12 -9.00 -11.59
N VAL A 116 -31.07 -9.48 -12.84
CA VAL A 116 -29.85 -9.60 -13.65
C VAL A 116 -29.89 -8.53 -14.74
N ASN A 117 -28.72 -8.10 -15.22
CA ASN A 117 -28.62 -7.18 -16.34
C ASN A 117 -29.33 -7.79 -17.59
N PRO A 118 -30.30 -7.11 -18.21
CA PRO A 118 -31.01 -7.60 -19.39
C PRO A 118 -30.11 -8.00 -20.56
N ALA A 119 -28.93 -7.38 -20.70
CA ALA A 119 -27.97 -7.74 -21.73
C ALA A 119 -27.48 -9.20 -21.60
N ILE A 120 -27.29 -9.68 -20.37
CA ILE A 120 -26.80 -11.03 -20.08
C ILE A 120 -27.80 -12.07 -20.56
N ILE A 121 -29.10 -11.85 -20.28
CA ILE A 121 -30.17 -12.75 -20.73
C ILE A 121 -30.30 -12.70 -22.25
N LYS A 122 -30.23 -11.51 -22.85
CA LYS A 122 -30.31 -11.37 -24.31
C LYS A 122 -29.17 -12.11 -25.03
N ASP A 123 -27.96 -12.06 -24.50
CA ASP A 123 -26.82 -12.78 -25.08
C ASP A 123 -26.93 -14.29 -24.89
N HIS A 124 -27.50 -14.76 -23.77
CA HIS A 124 -27.83 -16.17 -23.58
C HIS A 124 -28.83 -16.67 -24.63
N PHE A 125 -29.88 -15.90 -24.91
CA PHE A 125 -30.88 -16.27 -25.93
C PHE A 125 -30.27 -16.34 -27.34
N LYS A 126 -29.35 -15.42 -27.68
CA LYS A 126 -28.61 -15.47 -28.95
C LYS A 126 -27.69 -16.70 -29.04
N ALA A 127 -27.02 -17.05 -27.94
CA ALA A 127 -26.10 -18.19 -27.91
C ALA A 127 -26.84 -19.53 -28.09
N GLU A 128 -28.05 -19.64 -27.52
CA GLU A 128 -28.92 -20.81 -27.63
C GLU A 128 -29.75 -20.82 -28.94
N GLY A 129 -29.67 -19.77 -29.76
CA GLY A 129 -30.42 -19.67 -31.01
C GLY A 129 -31.93 -19.49 -30.83
N LEU A 130 -32.36 -19.01 -29.66
CA LEU A 130 -33.76 -18.71 -29.34
C LEU A 130 -34.22 -17.37 -29.95
N ILE A 131 -33.27 -16.50 -30.34
CA ILE A 131 -33.44 -15.19 -31.00
C ILE A 131 -32.22 -14.97 -31.91
#